data_AF-A0A6B0T3Q3-F1
#
_entry.id   AF-A0A6B0T3Q3-F1
#
_cell.length_a   1.000
_cell.length_b   1.000
_cell.length_c   1.000
_cell.angle_alpha   90.00
_cell.angle_beta   90.00
_cell.angle_gamma   90.00
#
_symmetry.space_group_name_H-M   'P 1'
#
loop_
_entity.id
_entity.type
_entity.pdbx_description
1 polymer ?
#
loop_
_entity_poly.entity_id
_entity_poly.type
_entity_poly.pdbx_seq_one_letter_code
_entity_poly.pdbx_strand_id
1 'polypeptide(L)'
;MLPLVVEAAARVARIAVLIAVGVFLANVAVEFGLVERIAGFSRYLTGPANLPDEAGTAIVTTAASTTAGYGMLADFRESGRLSDRATMVAVVINTFFGFVQHLFTFYVPVVIPILGRETGVLYVGTRGAIALGITLTGVLAGALLLRAEAGDRPDAEAVREATDGGPTAGGTDDSDADDTDADGGLRDKVATAAESTWSTLRRIVPRLAFVYVLVTVLVARVDLQALSSDVAGPFAEVVGLPAAVVPAIVVFVFDTTAGAAAFAPLIGSTLTPEQAVAGMLIGGIVSFAFSTFKRSIPFQYGVWGPEFGSKVIAVNTALKVVFISVALVVFLA
;
A
#
# COMPACT_ATOMS: atom_id res chain seq x y z
N MET A 1 -14.65 11.55 32.57
CA MET A 1 -13.38 11.20 31.87
C MET A 1 -12.96 9.76 32.11
N LEU A 2 -12.89 9.29 33.37
CA LEU A 2 -12.53 7.90 33.69
C LEU A 2 -13.32 6.81 32.92
N PRO A 3 -14.67 6.85 32.81
CA PRO A 3 -15.41 5.82 32.08
C PRO A 3 -15.11 5.81 30.57
N LEU A 4 -14.93 6.97 29.96
CA LEU A 4 -14.53 7.09 28.54
C LEU A 4 -13.13 6.52 28.29
N VAL A 5 -12.20 6.74 29.23
CA VAL A 5 -10.83 6.20 29.14
C VAL A 5 -10.82 4.69 29.31
N VAL A 6 -11.65 4.14 30.20
CA VAL A 6 -11.77 2.68 30.40
C VAL A 6 -12.38 2.01 29.17
N GLU A 7 -13.44 2.58 28.59
CA GLU A 7 -14.05 2.04 27.37
C GLU A 7 -13.10 2.13 26.17
N ALA A 8 -12.37 3.25 26.05
CA ALA A 8 -11.31 3.42 25.06
C ALA A 8 -10.20 2.37 25.24
N ALA A 9 -9.72 2.17 26.46
CA ALA A 9 -8.67 1.19 26.76
C ALA A 9 -9.13 -0.24 26.44
N ALA A 10 -10.36 -0.61 26.78
CA ALA A 10 -10.91 -1.93 26.47
C ALA A 10 -11.03 -2.15 24.95
N ARG A 11 -11.44 -1.13 24.19
CA ARG A 11 -11.52 -1.21 22.72
C ARG A 11 -10.14 -1.29 22.09
N VAL A 12 -9.20 -0.47 22.55
CA VAL A 12 -7.79 -0.52 22.12
C VAL A 12 -7.17 -1.87 22.44
N ALA A 13 -7.44 -2.46 23.60
CA ALA A 13 -6.95 -3.78 23.96
C ALA A 13 -7.49 -4.88 23.04
N ARG A 14 -8.80 -4.88 22.75
CA ARG A 14 -9.38 -5.81 21.77
C ARG A 14 -8.76 -5.65 20.38
N ILE A 15 -8.63 -4.42 19.90
CA ILE A 15 -8.00 -4.13 18.61
C ILE A 15 -6.53 -4.58 18.63
N ALA A 16 -5.80 -4.35 19.71
CA ALA A 16 -4.41 -4.78 19.86
C ALA A 16 -4.27 -6.31 19.79
N VAL A 17 -5.19 -7.07 20.40
CA VAL A 17 -5.20 -8.54 20.31
C VAL A 17 -5.49 -9.00 18.88
N LEU A 18 -6.48 -8.40 18.20
CA LEU A 18 -6.78 -8.73 16.80
C LEU A 18 -5.61 -8.41 15.87
N ILE A 19 -5.00 -7.24 16.05
CA ILE A 19 -3.78 -6.84 15.33
C ILE A 19 -2.64 -7.82 15.64
N ALA A 20 -2.45 -8.21 16.90
CA ALA A 20 -1.39 -9.14 17.29
C ALA A 20 -1.51 -10.48 16.58
N VAL A 21 -2.71 -11.07 16.60
CA VAL A 21 -2.98 -12.36 15.92
C VAL A 21 -2.81 -12.23 14.41
N GLY A 22 -3.39 -11.19 13.82
CA GLY A 22 -3.28 -10.96 12.38
C GLY A 22 -1.83 -10.77 11.94
N VAL A 23 -1.12 -9.84 12.58
CA VAL A 23 0.26 -9.48 12.23
C VAL A 23 1.19 -10.67 12.45
N PHE A 24 0.96 -11.48 13.49
CA PHE A 24 1.70 -12.73 13.70
C PHE A 24 1.51 -13.71 12.54
N LEU A 25 0.27 -14.01 12.17
CA LEU A 25 -0.02 -14.90 11.04
C LEU A 25 0.55 -14.38 9.73
N ALA A 26 0.51 -13.06 9.51
CA ALA A 26 1.09 -12.42 8.35
C ALA A 26 2.62 -12.55 8.30
N ASN A 27 3.30 -12.25 9.41
CA ASN A 27 4.76 -12.38 9.49
C ASN A 27 5.20 -13.83 9.30
N VAL A 28 4.44 -14.79 9.86
CA VAL A 28 4.64 -16.22 9.58
C VAL A 28 4.52 -16.49 8.08
N ALA A 29 3.46 -16.02 7.41
CA ALA A 29 3.28 -16.22 5.98
C ALA A 29 4.40 -15.60 5.12
N VAL A 30 4.90 -14.43 5.50
CA VAL A 30 6.05 -13.78 4.85
C VAL A 30 7.31 -14.63 5.02
N GLU A 31 7.60 -15.10 6.23
CA GLU A 31 8.75 -15.96 6.53
C GLU A 31 8.72 -17.32 5.79
N PHE A 32 7.53 -17.76 5.38
CA PHE A 32 7.33 -18.93 4.53
C PHE A 32 7.41 -18.66 3.02
N GLY A 33 7.81 -17.45 2.62
CA GLY A 33 8.05 -17.11 1.22
C GLY A 33 6.79 -16.80 0.41
N LEU A 34 5.67 -16.45 1.08
CA LEU A 34 4.40 -16.20 0.37
C LEU A 34 4.50 -14.97 -0.55
N VAL A 35 5.31 -13.99 -0.17
CA VAL A 35 5.50 -12.75 -0.93
C VAL A 35 6.27 -13.03 -2.23
N GLU A 36 7.33 -13.83 -2.15
CA GLU A 36 8.19 -14.25 -3.27
C GLU A 36 7.41 -15.10 -4.27
N ARG A 37 6.53 -15.99 -3.78
CA ARG A 37 5.65 -16.82 -4.64
C ARG A 37 4.69 -15.99 -5.49
N ILE A 38 4.21 -14.86 -4.98
CA ILE A 38 3.34 -13.93 -5.71
C ILE A 38 4.17 -13.00 -6.61
N ALA A 39 5.40 -12.67 -6.20
CA ALA A 39 6.29 -11.79 -6.95
C ALA A 39 6.71 -12.39 -8.31
N GLY A 40 6.72 -13.72 -8.46
CA GLY A 40 6.97 -14.40 -9.74
C GLY A 40 5.99 -14.07 -10.88
N PHE A 41 4.89 -13.36 -10.60
CA PHE A 41 3.88 -12.97 -11.60
C PHE A 41 4.22 -11.66 -12.35
N SER A 42 5.28 -10.95 -11.98
CA SER A 42 5.66 -9.65 -12.57
C SER A 42 5.98 -9.69 -14.07
N ARG A 43 6.56 -10.80 -14.55
CA ARG A 43 6.97 -10.98 -15.96
C ARG A 43 5.78 -10.92 -16.92
N TYR A 44 4.58 -11.27 -16.45
CA TYR A 44 3.34 -11.16 -17.23
C TYR A 44 2.86 -9.70 -17.39
N LEU A 45 3.39 -8.76 -16.61
CA LEU A 45 2.99 -7.34 -16.65
C LEU A 45 4.01 -6.44 -17.35
N THR A 46 5.31 -6.78 -17.32
CA THR A 46 6.35 -5.97 -17.97
C THR A 46 6.43 -6.16 -19.47
N GLY A 47 6.22 -7.39 -19.97
CA GLY A 47 6.22 -7.69 -21.40
C GLY A 47 5.20 -6.86 -22.18
N PRO A 48 3.90 -6.88 -21.82
CA PRO A 48 2.88 -6.07 -22.48
C PRO A 48 3.12 -4.56 -22.39
N ALA A 49 3.85 -4.10 -21.36
CA ALA A 49 4.18 -2.69 -21.15
C ALA A 49 5.38 -2.21 -21.97
N ASN A 50 6.02 -3.06 -22.79
CA ASN A 50 7.27 -2.78 -23.49
C ASN A 50 8.40 -2.30 -22.56
N LEU A 51 8.34 -2.68 -21.28
CA LEU A 51 9.38 -2.35 -20.31
C LEU A 51 10.58 -3.31 -20.46
N PRO A 52 11.81 -2.82 -20.22
CA PRO A 52 12.98 -3.69 -20.23
C PRO A 52 12.95 -4.67 -19.04
N ASP A 53 13.65 -5.80 -19.17
CA ASP A 53 13.64 -6.89 -18.18
C ASP A 53 14.08 -6.42 -16.78
N GLU A 54 14.97 -5.43 -16.73
CA GLU A 54 15.40 -4.72 -15.52
C GLU A 54 14.24 -4.11 -14.72
N ALA A 55 13.28 -3.48 -15.39
CA ALA A 55 12.13 -2.93 -14.68
C ALA A 55 11.33 -4.04 -13.99
N GLY A 56 11.29 -5.23 -14.59
CA GLY A 56 10.65 -6.41 -14.02
C GLY A 56 11.24 -6.80 -12.68
N THR A 57 12.57 -6.88 -12.55
CA THR A 57 13.21 -7.24 -11.28
C THR A 57 12.91 -6.20 -10.20
N ALA A 58 12.93 -4.91 -10.54
CA ALA A 58 12.60 -3.87 -9.57
C ALA A 58 11.14 -3.84 -9.15
N ILE A 59 10.22 -4.21 -10.05
CA ILE A 59 8.79 -4.37 -9.73
C ILE A 59 8.56 -5.55 -8.77
N VAL A 60 9.21 -6.69 -9.02
CA VAL A 60 9.20 -7.86 -8.11
C VAL A 60 9.67 -7.46 -6.73
N THR A 61 10.84 -6.81 -6.66
CA THR A 61 11.41 -6.42 -5.39
C THR A 61 10.58 -5.38 -4.67
N THR A 62 9.80 -4.54 -5.38
CA THR A 62 8.84 -3.62 -4.74
C THR A 62 7.76 -4.38 -3.94
N ALA A 63 7.33 -5.55 -4.42
CA ALA A 63 6.35 -6.39 -3.71
C ALA A 63 6.88 -6.92 -2.38
N ALA A 64 8.18 -7.20 -2.31
CA ALA A 64 8.87 -7.63 -1.09
C ALA A 64 9.27 -6.44 -0.21
N SER A 65 9.86 -5.42 -0.82
CA SER A 65 10.37 -4.21 -0.19
C SER A 65 10.22 -3.02 -1.13
N THR A 66 9.21 -2.19 -0.86
CA THR A 66 8.96 -0.97 -1.63
C THR A 66 10.21 -0.08 -1.71
N THR A 67 10.96 0.09 -0.62
CA THR A 67 12.17 0.93 -0.62
C THR A 67 13.27 0.35 -1.51
N ALA A 68 13.52 -0.97 -1.44
CA ALA A 68 14.55 -1.60 -2.26
C ALA A 68 14.19 -1.58 -3.75
N GLY A 69 12.92 -1.85 -4.09
CA GLY A 69 12.44 -1.78 -5.47
C GLY A 69 12.54 -0.37 -6.07
N TYR A 70 12.17 0.67 -5.31
CA TYR A 70 12.32 2.06 -5.74
C TYR A 70 13.80 2.47 -5.86
N GLY A 71 14.66 2.00 -4.96
CA GLY A 71 16.11 2.23 -5.04
C GLY A 71 16.73 1.64 -6.31
N MET A 72 16.34 0.42 -6.69
CA MET A 72 16.82 -0.18 -7.95
C MET A 72 16.26 0.52 -9.19
N LEU A 73 15.00 0.96 -9.19
CA LEU A 73 14.48 1.77 -10.30
C LEU A 73 15.22 3.11 -10.43
N ALA A 74 15.63 3.72 -9.31
CA ALA A 74 16.45 4.91 -9.31
C ALA A 74 17.85 4.62 -9.87
N ASP A 75 18.51 3.55 -9.43
CA ASP A 75 19.83 3.12 -9.93
C ASP A 75 19.79 2.83 -11.44
N PHE A 76 18.78 2.11 -11.92
CA PHE A 76 18.60 1.85 -13.35
C PHE A 76 18.35 3.13 -14.16
N ARG A 77 17.68 4.12 -13.59
CA ARG A 77 17.47 5.42 -14.23
C ARG A 77 18.76 6.24 -14.27
N GLU A 78 19.49 6.30 -13.16
CA GLU A 78 20.75 7.04 -13.03
C GLU A 78 21.86 6.45 -13.91
N SER A 79 21.91 5.12 -14.02
CA SER A 79 22.82 4.40 -14.92
C SER A 79 22.40 4.44 -16.40
N GLY A 80 21.28 5.11 -16.73
CA GLY A 80 20.78 5.25 -18.10
C GLY A 80 20.15 3.96 -18.69
N ARG A 81 19.99 2.92 -17.88
CA ARG A 81 19.33 1.66 -18.27
C ARG A 81 17.81 1.80 -18.40
N LEU A 82 17.23 2.77 -17.70
CA LEU A 82 15.82 3.16 -17.82
C LEU A 82 15.70 4.64 -18.20
N SER A 83 14.92 4.91 -19.25
CA SER A 83 14.50 6.27 -19.59
C SER A 83 13.53 6.83 -18.55
N ASP A 84 13.45 8.17 -18.40
CA ASP A 84 12.46 8.81 -17.52
C ASP A 84 11.03 8.34 -17.78
N ARG A 85 10.68 8.06 -19.05
CA ARG A 85 9.38 7.54 -19.44
C ARG A 85 9.18 6.11 -18.94
N ALA A 86 10.17 5.24 -19.17
CA ALA A 86 10.13 3.86 -18.71
C ALA A 86 10.10 3.78 -17.18
N THR A 87 10.86 4.62 -16.46
CA THR A 87 10.81 4.71 -15.00
C THR A 87 9.43 5.14 -14.51
N MET A 88 8.80 6.14 -15.13
CA MET A 88 7.46 6.57 -14.75
C MET A 88 6.43 5.44 -14.92
N VAL A 89 6.48 4.73 -16.04
CA VAL A 89 5.62 3.58 -16.32
C VAL A 89 5.82 2.48 -15.26
N ALA A 90 7.07 2.16 -14.92
CA ALA A 90 7.40 1.18 -13.88
C ALA A 90 6.88 1.61 -12.50
N VAL A 91 7.01 2.89 -12.14
CA VAL A 91 6.48 3.44 -10.88
C VAL A 91 4.96 3.35 -10.81
N VAL A 92 4.25 3.58 -11.92
CA VAL A 92 2.79 3.42 -11.96
C VAL A 92 2.40 1.96 -11.79
N ILE A 93 3.08 1.04 -12.50
CA ILE A 93 2.86 -0.42 -12.39
C ILE A 93 3.13 -0.93 -10.97
N ASN A 94 4.09 -0.34 -10.26
CA ASN A 94 4.42 -0.66 -8.87
C ASN A 94 3.27 -0.44 -7.87
N THR A 95 2.21 0.28 -8.25
CA THR A 95 1.11 0.58 -7.32
C THR A 95 0.43 -0.69 -6.81
N PHE A 96 0.18 -1.68 -7.66
CA PHE A 96 -0.42 -2.95 -7.22
C PHE A 96 0.53 -3.77 -6.35
N PHE A 97 1.81 -3.85 -6.71
CA PHE A 97 2.80 -4.60 -5.94
C PHE A 97 3.06 -3.99 -4.56
N GLY A 98 3.08 -2.66 -4.45
CA GLY A 98 3.06 -1.99 -3.15
C GLY A 98 1.80 -2.29 -2.34
N PHE A 99 0.63 -2.41 -3.00
CA PHE A 99 -0.58 -2.88 -2.32
C PHE A 99 -0.46 -4.32 -1.82
N VAL A 100 0.15 -5.24 -2.57
CA VAL A 100 0.36 -6.64 -2.14
C VAL A 100 1.15 -6.72 -0.84
N GLN A 101 2.22 -5.94 -0.68
CA GLN A 101 2.96 -5.88 0.59
C GLN A 101 2.03 -5.43 1.75
N HIS A 102 1.25 -4.38 1.53
CA HIS A 102 0.28 -3.88 2.51
C HIS A 102 -0.91 -4.81 2.73
N LEU A 103 -1.25 -5.64 1.75
CA LEU A 103 -2.32 -6.63 1.84
C LEU A 103 -2.04 -7.59 2.99
N PHE A 104 -0.83 -8.14 3.01
CA PHE A 104 -0.41 -9.09 4.02
C PHE A 104 0.00 -8.42 5.33
N THR A 105 0.65 -7.27 5.30
CA THR A 105 1.15 -6.61 6.53
C THR A 105 0.11 -5.79 7.29
N PHE A 106 -0.97 -5.35 6.62
CA PHE A 106 -1.95 -4.43 7.20
C PHE A 106 -3.40 -4.81 6.90
N TYR A 107 -3.79 -4.98 5.64
CA TYR A 107 -5.21 -5.11 5.29
C TYR A 107 -5.84 -6.41 5.79
N VAL A 108 -5.25 -7.56 5.45
CA VAL A 108 -5.70 -8.88 5.93
C VAL A 108 -5.61 -8.99 7.46
N PRO A 109 -4.48 -8.64 8.12
CA PRO A 109 -4.34 -8.86 9.55
C PRO A 109 -5.03 -7.83 10.44
N VAL A 110 -5.28 -6.61 9.96
CA VAL A 110 -5.80 -5.51 10.80
C VAL A 110 -7.17 -5.07 10.32
N VAL A 111 -7.30 -4.71 9.05
CA VAL A 111 -8.52 -4.07 8.55
C VAL A 111 -9.69 -5.05 8.46
N ILE A 112 -9.46 -6.28 7.96
CA ILE A 112 -10.52 -7.30 7.86
C ILE A 112 -11.07 -7.67 9.25
N PRO A 113 -10.23 -7.96 10.28
CA PRO A 113 -10.75 -8.23 11.62
C PRO A 113 -11.52 -7.06 12.26
N ILE A 114 -11.10 -5.81 12.00
CA ILE A 114 -11.77 -4.62 12.55
C ILE A 114 -13.16 -4.43 11.92
N LEU A 115 -13.27 -4.54 10.60
CA LEU A 115 -14.50 -4.26 9.87
C LEU A 115 -15.45 -5.47 9.77
N GLY A 116 -14.97 -6.66 10.11
CA GLY A 116 -15.68 -7.91 9.88
C GLY A 116 -15.45 -8.45 8.46
N ARG A 117 -15.81 -9.72 8.26
CA ARG A 117 -15.49 -10.46 7.02
C ARG A 117 -16.06 -9.79 5.77
N GLU A 118 -17.33 -9.43 5.78
CA GLU A 118 -18.04 -8.90 4.61
C GLU A 118 -17.50 -7.53 4.20
N THR A 119 -17.64 -6.51 5.07
CA THR A 119 -17.15 -5.15 4.80
C THR A 119 -15.64 -5.09 4.65
N GLY A 120 -14.90 -5.87 5.46
CA GLY A 120 -13.45 -5.93 5.38
C GLY A 120 -12.95 -6.46 4.03
N VAL A 121 -13.51 -7.58 3.55
CA VAL A 121 -13.15 -8.12 2.23
C VAL A 121 -13.59 -7.17 1.12
N LEU A 122 -14.78 -6.57 1.21
CA LEU A 122 -15.26 -5.60 0.22
C LEU A 122 -14.33 -4.38 0.13
N TYR A 123 -13.95 -3.81 1.27
CA TYR A 123 -13.04 -2.66 1.32
C TYR A 123 -11.66 -3.00 0.76
N VAL A 124 -11.07 -4.11 1.20
CA VAL A 124 -9.73 -4.54 0.77
C VAL A 124 -9.73 -4.93 -0.71
N GLY A 125 -10.77 -5.64 -1.17
CA GLY A 125 -10.96 -5.97 -2.58
C GLY A 125 -11.09 -4.73 -3.46
N THR A 126 -11.85 -3.73 -3.01
CA THR A 126 -11.96 -2.43 -3.71
C THR A 126 -10.62 -1.71 -3.80
N ARG A 127 -9.85 -1.67 -2.70
CA ARG A 127 -8.50 -1.08 -2.68
C ARG A 127 -7.56 -1.83 -3.63
N GLY A 128 -7.65 -3.15 -3.67
CA GLY A 128 -6.91 -3.99 -4.61
C GLY A 128 -7.31 -3.73 -6.07
N ALA A 129 -8.60 -3.62 -6.37
CA ALA A 129 -9.12 -3.32 -7.70
C ALA A 129 -8.66 -1.93 -8.19
N ILE A 130 -8.67 -0.93 -7.32
CA ILE A 130 -8.11 0.40 -7.60
C ILE A 130 -6.62 0.29 -7.95
N ALA A 131 -5.83 -0.39 -7.12
CA ALA A 131 -4.40 -0.54 -7.34
C ALA A 131 -4.08 -1.30 -8.64
N LEU A 132 -4.89 -2.31 -8.96
CA LEU A 132 -4.82 -3.06 -10.21
C LEU A 132 -5.18 -2.18 -11.41
N GLY A 133 -6.25 -1.39 -11.34
CA GLY A 133 -6.65 -0.46 -12.40
C GLY A 133 -5.57 0.57 -12.74
N ILE A 134 -4.92 1.13 -11.71
CA ILE A 134 -3.75 2.02 -11.87
C ILE A 134 -2.61 1.28 -12.58
N THR A 135 -2.34 0.04 -12.18
CA THR A 135 -1.27 -0.79 -12.77
C THR A 135 -1.55 -1.11 -14.24
N LEU A 136 -2.79 -1.49 -14.58
CA LEU A 136 -3.20 -1.73 -15.96
C LEU A 136 -3.13 -0.46 -16.82
N THR A 137 -3.42 0.70 -16.24
CA THR A 137 -3.21 1.99 -16.90
C THR A 137 -1.72 2.22 -17.20
N GLY A 138 -0.84 1.87 -16.25
CA GLY A 138 0.61 1.89 -16.45
C GLY A 138 1.05 0.96 -17.57
N VAL A 139 0.55 -0.29 -17.59
CA VAL A 139 0.84 -1.26 -18.65
C VAL A 139 0.41 -0.74 -20.03
N LEU A 140 -0.83 -0.22 -20.14
CA LEU A 140 -1.33 0.36 -21.39
C LEU A 140 -0.51 1.59 -21.81
N ALA A 141 -0.17 2.46 -20.88
CA ALA A 141 0.68 3.62 -21.16
C ALA A 141 2.07 3.19 -21.63
N GLY A 142 2.67 2.17 -21.01
CA GLY A 142 3.94 1.59 -21.47
C GLY A 142 3.85 1.03 -22.88
N ALA A 143 2.81 0.25 -23.16
CA ALA A 143 2.57 -0.33 -24.48
C ALA A 143 2.53 0.74 -25.59
N LEU A 144 1.93 1.90 -25.31
CA LEU A 144 1.77 3.00 -26.26
C LEU A 144 2.98 3.94 -26.33
N LEU A 145 3.56 4.29 -25.18
CA LEU A 145 4.61 5.33 -25.07
C LEU A 145 6.02 4.78 -25.29
N LEU A 146 6.26 3.50 -24.97
CA LEU A 146 7.59 2.87 -25.05
C LEU A 146 7.76 2.02 -26.31
N ARG A 147 6.78 2.03 -27.23
CA ARG A 147 6.81 1.22 -28.45
C ARG A 147 8.03 1.53 -29.34
N ALA A 148 8.39 2.81 -29.47
CA ALA A 148 9.57 3.23 -30.24
C ALA A 148 10.86 2.81 -29.53
N GLU A 149 10.92 2.97 -28.20
CA GLU A 149 12.08 2.60 -27.37
C GLU A 149 12.28 1.08 -27.28
N ALA A 150 11.27 0.27 -27.56
CA ALA A 150 11.38 -1.19 -27.62
C ALA A 150 11.88 -1.69 -28.98
N GLY A 151 11.61 -0.98 -30.07
CA GLY A 151 12.07 -1.35 -31.41
C GLY A 151 13.55 -1.08 -31.67
N ASP A 152 14.16 -0.16 -30.93
CA ASP A 152 15.60 0.16 -31.00
C ASP A 152 16.47 -0.72 -30.07
N ARG A 153 15.87 -1.60 -29.26
CA ARG A 153 16.64 -2.50 -28.39
C ARG A 153 17.16 -3.66 -29.24
N PRO A 154 18.47 -3.96 -29.23
CA PRO A 154 18.95 -5.19 -29.83
C PRO A 154 18.24 -6.37 -29.16
N ASP A 155 17.70 -7.28 -29.98
CA ASP A 155 16.93 -8.42 -29.50
C ASP A 155 17.66 -9.11 -28.35
N ALA A 156 16.99 -9.26 -27.20
CA ALA A 156 17.55 -9.93 -26.04
C ALA A 156 17.93 -11.40 -26.32
N GLU A 157 17.43 -11.98 -27.43
CA GLU A 157 17.88 -13.27 -27.97
C GLU A 157 19.27 -13.20 -28.62
N ALA A 158 19.59 -12.13 -29.36
CA ALA A 158 20.90 -11.98 -30.01
C ALA A 158 22.04 -11.72 -29.00
N VAL A 159 21.74 -11.09 -27.87
CA VAL A 159 22.72 -10.87 -26.78
C VAL A 159 22.95 -12.15 -25.98
N ARG A 160 21.94 -13.01 -25.81
CA ARG A 160 22.07 -14.31 -25.13
C ARG A 160 22.89 -15.31 -25.95
N GLU A 161 22.71 -15.34 -27.28
CA GLU A 161 23.54 -16.18 -28.17
C GLU A 161 25.01 -15.72 -28.24
N ALA A 162 25.28 -14.42 -28.09
CA ALA A 162 26.64 -13.89 -28.12
C ALA A 162 27.46 -14.21 -26.85
N THR A 163 26.82 -14.53 -25.73
CA THR A 163 27.48 -14.83 -24.44
C THR A 163 27.72 -16.32 -24.18
N ASP A 164 27.16 -17.23 -24.99
CA ASP A 164 27.26 -18.70 -24.79
C ASP A 164 28.42 -19.37 -25.59
N GLY A 165 29.37 -18.60 -26.11
CA GLY A 165 30.49 -19.11 -26.92
C GLY A 165 31.89 -18.72 -26.44
N GLY A 166 32.47 -19.39 -25.42
CA GLY A 166 33.91 -19.30 -25.11
C GLY A 166 34.33 -20.01 -23.80
N PRO A 167 35.55 -20.61 -23.72
CA PRO A 167 35.81 -21.81 -22.91
C PRO A 167 36.27 -21.58 -21.46
N THR A 168 36.09 -22.62 -20.64
CA THR A 168 36.55 -22.81 -19.25
C THR A 168 38.07 -22.62 -19.06
N ALA A 169 38.48 -21.83 -18.06
CA ALA A 169 39.73 -21.97 -17.31
C ALA A 169 39.66 -21.14 -16.01
N GLY A 170 40.20 -21.69 -14.92
CA GLY A 170 39.98 -21.26 -13.54
C GLY A 170 40.86 -20.11 -13.03
N GLY A 171 40.56 -19.70 -11.80
CA GLY A 171 41.30 -18.71 -11.03
C GLY A 171 40.51 -18.28 -9.80
N THR A 172 40.82 -18.89 -8.66
CA THR A 172 40.40 -18.50 -7.31
C THR A 172 40.89 -17.10 -6.95
N ASP A 173 40.06 -16.31 -6.25
CA ASP A 173 40.42 -15.71 -4.95
C ASP A 173 39.24 -14.89 -4.40
N ASP A 174 38.80 -15.33 -3.23
CA ASP A 174 38.16 -14.63 -2.11
C ASP A 174 37.61 -13.22 -2.33
N SER A 175 36.28 -13.15 -2.36
CA SER A 175 35.56 -12.10 -1.66
C SER A 175 34.37 -12.72 -0.95
N ASP A 176 34.48 -12.79 0.39
CA ASP A 176 33.43 -13.17 1.31
C ASP A 176 32.19 -12.30 1.06
N ALA A 177 31.26 -12.83 0.27
CA ALA A 177 29.88 -12.39 0.25
C ALA A 177 29.11 -13.42 1.08
N ASP A 178 28.70 -12.95 2.25
CA ASP A 178 27.94 -13.64 3.29
C ASP A 178 26.64 -14.24 2.72
N ASP A 179 26.75 -15.46 2.17
CA ASP A 179 25.63 -16.36 1.92
C ASP A 179 25.12 -16.85 3.28
N THR A 180 24.35 -16.02 3.98
CA THR A 180 23.72 -16.45 5.22
C THR A 180 22.51 -17.33 4.91
N ASP A 181 22.80 -18.61 4.74
CA ASP A 181 21.98 -19.79 5.02
C ASP A 181 20.55 -19.52 5.52
N ALA A 182 19.60 -19.47 4.58
CA ALA A 182 18.16 -19.49 4.86
C ALA A 182 17.68 -20.92 5.17
N ASP A 183 18.16 -21.52 6.27
CA ASP A 183 17.62 -22.78 6.80
C ASP A 183 17.44 -22.74 8.33
N GLY A 184 16.83 -21.65 8.82
CA GLY A 184 16.29 -21.59 10.17
C GLY A 184 15.12 -22.57 10.33
N GLY A 185 15.13 -23.35 11.41
CA GLY A 185 14.07 -24.33 11.68
C GLY A 185 12.70 -23.66 11.86
N LEU A 186 11.61 -24.44 11.83
CA LEU A 186 10.24 -23.94 12.05
C LEU A 186 10.12 -23.03 13.29
N ARG A 187 10.91 -23.31 14.33
CA ARG A 187 10.95 -22.52 15.57
C ARG A 187 11.60 -21.16 15.38
N ASP A 188 12.66 -21.07 14.59
CA ASP A 188 13.39 -19.82 14.35
C ASP A 188 12.52 -18.89 13.51
N LYS A 189 11.87 -19.41 12.47
CA LYS A 189 10.90 -18.67 11.66
C LYS A 189 9.74 -18.12 12.49
N VAL A 190 9.21 -18.92 13.42
CA VAL A 190 8.16 -18.50 14.35
C VAL A 190 8.66 -17.47 15.37
N ALA A 191 9.88 -17.62 15.87
CA ALA A 191 10.50 -16.65 16.79
C ALA A 191 10.71 -15.29 16.11
N THR A 192 11.28 -15.29 14.91
CA THR A 192 11.45 -14.09 14.07
C THR A 192 10.10 -13.41 13.79
N ALA A 193 9.08 -14.20 13.43
CA ALA A 193 7.73 -13.67 13.23
C ALA A 193 7.14 -13.06 14.52
N ALA A 194 7.39 -13.64 15.69
CA ALA A 194 6.95 -13.11 16.98
C ALA A 194 7.66 -11.81 17.34
N GLU A 195 8.97 -11.72 17.13
CA GLU A 195 9.76 -10.50 17.35
C GLU A 195 9.32 -9.35 16.44
N SER A 196 9.12 -9.64 15.14
CA SER A 196 8.58 -8.68 14.18
C SER A 196 7.19 -8.19 14.59
N THR A 197 6.32 -9.11 15.04
CA THR A 197 4.97 -8.79 15.52
C THR A 197 5.02 -7.89 16.74
N TRP A 198 5.89 -8.19 17.72
CA TRP A 198 6.05 -7.37 18.91
C TRP A 198 6.56 -5.96 18.57
N SER A 199 7.54 -5.87 17.67
CA SER A 199 8.07 -4.57 17.20
C SER A 199 6.97 -3.73 16.54
N THR A 200 6.08 -4.37 15.77
CA THR A 200 4.95 -3.74 15.11
C THR A 200 3.92 -3.25 16.11
N LEU A 201 3.51 -4.10 17.06
CA LEU A 201 2.58 -3.73 18.14
C LEU A 201 3.10 -2.56 18.98
N ARG A 202 4.38 -2.59 19.36
CA ARG A 202 5.01 -1.54 20.18
C ARG A 202 5.05 -0.19 19.46
N ARG A 203 5.02 -0.17 18.12
CA ARG A 203 4.92 1.05 17.31
C ARG A 203 3.48 1.50 17.10
N ILE A 204 2.56 0.57 16.83
CA ILE A 204 1.17 0.87 16.45
C ILE A 204 0.31 1.17 17.67
N VAL A 205 0.35 0.34 18.71
CA VAL A 205 -0.59 0.40 19.85
C VAL A 205 -0.51 1.73 20.62
N PRO A 206 0.67 2.31 20.93
CA PRO A 206 0.73 3.59 21.64
C PRO A 206 0.15 4.74 20.82
N ARG A 207 0.45 4.78 19.51
CA ARG A 207 -0.12 5.78 18.60
C ARG A 207 -1.64 5.61 18.48
N LEU A 208 -2.12 4.38 18.32
CA LEU A 208 -3.54 4.07 18.26
C LEU A 208 -4.25 4.52 19.55
N ALA A 209 -3.69 4.19 20.71
CA ALA A 209 -4.24 4.59 22.01
C ALA A 209 -4.31 6.12 22.15
N PHE A 210 -3.23 6.82 21.79
CA PHE A 210 -3.18 8.28 21.84
C PHE A 210 -4.21 8.92 20.91
N VAL A 211 -4.26 8.51 19.63
CA VAL A 211 -5.20 9.04 18.66
C VAL A 211 -6.63 8.72 19.06
N TYR A 212 -6.91 7.49 19.52
CA TYR A 212 -8.24 7.10 19.96
C TYR A 212 -8.71 7.92 21.17
N VAL A 213 -7.84 8.13 22.17
CA VAL A 213 -8.15 8.99 23.32
C VAL A 213 -8.34 10.44 22.88
N LEU A 214 -7.45 10.97 22.03
CA LEU A 214 -7.54 12.33 21.51
C LEU A 214 -8.86 12.55 20.77
N VAL A 215 -9.19 11.66 19.84
CA VAL A 215 -10.45 11.67 19.10
C VAL A 215 -11.64 11.55 20.03
N THR A 216 -11.62 10.62 20.98
CA THR A 216 -12.72 10.43 21.93
C THR A 216 -12.94 11.68 22.77
N VAL A 217 -11.86 12.34 23.21
CA VAL A 217 -11.92 13.60 23.94
C VAL A 217 -12.39 14.73 23.01
N LEU A 218 -11.95 14.76 21.75
CA LEU A 218 -12.34 15.78 20.78
C LEU A 218 -13.83 15.67 20.45
N VAL A 219 -14.33 14.47 20.17
CA VAL A 219 -15.76 14.16 19.96
C VAL A 219 -16.58 14.51 21.21
N ALA A 220 -16.03 14.29 22.41
CA ALA A 220 -16.73 14.58 23.67
C ALA A 220 -16.72 16.07 24.07
N ARG A 221 -15.94 16.93 23.40
CA ARG A 221 -15.69 18.32 23.82
C ARG A 221 -15.93 19.35 22.75
N VAL A 222 -15.74 18.97 21.50
CA VAL A 222 -15.99 19.76 20.32
C VAL A 222 -17.30 19.26 19.76
N ASP A 223 -18.23 20.17 19.52
CA ASP A 223 -19.42 19.87 18.74
C ASP A 223 -18.99 19.67 17.29
N LEU A 224 -18.45 18.48 17.01
CA LEU A 224 -17.97 18.10 15.68
C LEU A 224 -19.11 18.18 14.68
N GLN A 225 -20.37 18.13 15.13
CA GLN A 225 -21.57 18.33 14.33
C GLN A 225 -21.66 19.77 13.78
N ALA A 226 -21.30 20.78 14.59
CA ALA A 226 -21.26 22.19 14.16
C ALA A 226 -20.05 22.53 13.25
N LEU A 227 -18.91 21.84 13.42
CA LEU A 227 -17.75 22.00 12.51
C LEU A 227 -17.89 21.18 11.22
N SER A 228 -18.64 20.07 11.27
CA SER A 228 -18.93 19.24 10.11
C SER A 228 -20.08 19.76 9.25
N SER A 229 -21.02 20.54 9.80
CA SER A 229 -22.03 21.22 8.99
C SER A 229 -21.42 22.22 7.99
N ASP A 230 -20.35 22.92 8.36
CA ASP A 230 -19.73 23.96 7.52
C ASP A 230 -18.79 23.42 6.43
N VAL A 231 -18.18 22.25 6.65
CA VAL A 231 -17.16 21.67 5.74
C VAL A 231 -17.58 20.34 5.12
N ALA A 232 -18.33 19.51 5.85
CA ALA A 232 -18.72 18.17 5.43
C ALA A 232 -20.19 18.05 4.98
N GLY A 233 -21.04 19.02 5.30
CA GLY A 233 -22.42 19.11 4.78
C GLY A 233 -22.50 18.95 3.26
N PRO A 234 -21.69 19.69 2.47
CA PRO A 234 -21.69 19.56 1.01
C PRO A 234 -21.22 18.19 0.51
N PHE A 235 -20.25 17.55 1.20
CA PHE A 235 -19.69 16.27 0.77
C PHE A 235 -20.55 15.07 1.20
N ALA A 236 -21.23 15.14 2.34
CA ALA A 236 -22.14 14.09 2.81
C ALA A 236 -23.48 14.13 2.06
N GLU A 237 -24.00 15.32 1.72
CA GLU A 237 -25.22 15.46 0.90
C GLU A 237 -25.00 15.02 -0.55
N VAL A 238 -23.86 15.39 -1.17
CA VAL A 238 -23.53 14.96 -2.55
C VAL A 238 -23.37 13.44 -2.67
N VAL A 239 -23.04 12.76 -1.56
CA VAL A 239 -22.79 11.31 -1.52
C VAL A 239 -23.93 10.53 -0.84
N GLY A 240 -24.97 11.19 -0.35
CA GLY A 240 -26.14 10.55 0.26
C GLY A 240 -25.86 9.76 1.55
N LEU A 241 -24.74 10.03 2.24
CA LEU A 241 -24.38 9.32 3.47
C LEU A 241 -25.07 9.94 4.70
N PRO A 242 -25.54 9.12 5.67
CA PRO A 242 -26.12 9.64 6.91
C PRO A 242 -25.14 10.56 7.67
N ALA A 243 -25.65 11.63 8.29
CA ALA A 243 -24.82 12.57 9.07
C ALA A 243 -24.04 11.89 10.21
N ALA A 244 -24.55 10.77 10.74
CA ALA A 244 -23.90 9.96 11.77
C ALA A 244 -22.54 9.38 11.36
N VAL A 245 -22.23 9.34 10.06
CA VAL A 245 -20.98 8.77 9.52
C VAL A 245 -19.82 9.77 9.55
N VAL A 246 -20.12 11.06 9.59
CA VAL A 246 -19.11 12.13 9.45
C VAL A 246 -17.99 12.04 10.50
N PRO A 247 -18.27 11.79 11.79
CA PRO A 247 -17.20 11.60 12.78
C PRO A 247 -16.25 10.45 12.41
N ALA A 248 -16.76 9.32 11.93
CA ALA A 248 -15.93 8.18 11.54
C ALA A 248 -15.03 8.52 10.32
N ILE A 249 -15.55 9.28 9.35
CA ILE A 249 -14.76 9.81 8.22
C ILE A 249 -13.64 10.69 8.73
N VAL A 250 -13.94 11.66 9.60
CA VAL A 250 -12.93 12.58 10.16
C VAL A 250 -11.82 11.82 10.88
N VAL A 251 -12.16 10.80 11.69
CA VAL A 251 -11.16 9.96 12.35
C VAL A 251 -10.31 9.22 11.33
N PHE A 252 -10.94 8.68 10.28
CA PHE A 252 -10.25 7.98 9.20
C PHE A 252 -9.26 8.87 8.45
N VAL A 253 -9.55 10.16 8.28
CA VAL A 253 -8.62 11.13 7.68
C VAL A 253 -7.29 11.18 8.44
N PHE A 254 -7.35 11.19 9.78
CA PHE A 254 -6.17 11.31 10.63
C PHE A 254 -5.46 9.97 10.88
N ASP A 255 -6.23 8.90 11.05
CA ASP A 255 -5.71 7.55 11.28
C ASP A 255 -6.66 6.50 10.71
N THR A 256 -6.22 5.79 9.66
CA THR A 256 -7.04 4.81 8.94
C THR A 256 -7.45 3.63 9.81
N THR A 257 -6.64 3.26 10.82
CA THR A 257 -6.93 2.14 11.72
C THR A 257 -7.99 2.54 12.75
N ALA A 258 -7.81 3.70 13.40
CA ALA A 258 -8.80 4.25 14.33
C ALA A 258 -10.11 4.58 13.59
N GLY A 259 -10.02 5.06 12.35
CA GLY A 259 -11.17 5.32 11.49
C GLY A 259 -11.95 4.05 11.18
N ALA A 260 -11.28 2.98 10.74
CA ALA A 260 -11.93 1.69 10.51
C ALA A 260 -12.64 1.17 11.78
N ALA A 261 -12.03 1.34 12.95
CA ALA A 261 -12.63 0.99 14.23
C ALA A 261 -13.82 1.89 14.62
N ALA A 262 -13.87 3.13 14.13
CA ALA A 262 -15.01 4.02 14.29
C ALA A 262 -16.16 3.68 13.33
N PHE A 263 -15.87 3.14 12.15
CA PHE A 263 -16.88 2.62 11.21
C PHE A 263 -17.49 1.30 11.69
N ALA A 264 -16.71 0.42 12.30
CA ALA A 264 -17.13 -0.92 12.72
C ALA A 264 -18.51 -0.99 13.42
N PRO A 265 -18.84 -0.19 14.45
CA PRO A 265 -20.15 -0.26 15.13
C PRO A 265 -21.33 0.29 14.31
N LEU A 266 -21.06 1.05 13.24
CA LEU A 266 -22.10 1.64 12.38
C LEU A 266 -22.60 0.65 11.31
N ILE A 267 -21.79 -0.35 10.98
CA ILE A 267 -22.09 -1.36 9.96
C ILE A 267 -23.22 -2.27 10.43
N GLY A 268 -24.26 -2.44 9.60
CA GLY A 268 -25.44 -3.26 9.87
C GLY A 268 -26.50 -2.57 10.74
N SER A 269 -26.15 -1.51 11.47
CA SER A 269 -27.08 -0.73 12.28
C SER A 269 -27.56 0.54 11.58
N THR A 270 -26.61 1.29 11.00
CA THR A 270 -26.86 2.59 10.35
C THR A 270 -26.32 2.64 8.92
N LEU A 271 -25.31 1.82 8.61
CA LEU A 271 -24.68 1.73 7.30
C LEU A 271 -24.77 0.32 6.74
N THR A 272 -25.01 0.22 5.44
CA THR A 272 -24.70 -0.99 4.69
C THR A 272 -23.16 -1.14 4.55
N PRO A 273 -22.65 -2.35 4.26
CA PRO A 273 -21.23 -2.55 3.96
C PRO A 273 -20.71 -1.60 2.86
N GLU A 274 -21.49 -1.38 1.80
CA GLU A 274 -21.18 -0.50 0.67
C GLU A 274 -21.04 0.96 1.12
N GLN A 275 -21.98 1.44 1.93
CA GLN A 275 -21.95 2.81 2.48
C GLN A 275 -20.74 3.02 3.41
N ALA A 276 -20.38 2.00 4.21
CA ALA A 276 -19.18 2.05 5.03
C ALA A 276 -17.90 2.11 4.18
N VAL A 277 -17.83 1.32 3.10
CA VAL A 277 -16.72 1.36 2.13
C VAL A 277 -16.62 2.73 1.45
N ALA A 278 -17.74 3.27 0.97
CA ALA A 278 -17.78 4.60 0.37
C ALA A 278 -17.28 5.68 1.35
N GLY A 279 -17.75 5.66 2.60
CA GLY A 279 -17.29 6.58 3.65
C GLY A 279 -15.78 6.47 3.92
N MET A 280 -15.23 5.26 4.00
CA MET A 280 -13.79 5.05 4.17
C MET A 280 -12.97 5.48 2.96
N LEU A 281 -13.48 5.32 1.73
CA LEU A 281 -12.82 5.80 0.51
C LEU A 281 -12.74 7.33 0.47
N ILE A 282 -13.82 8.02 0.85
CA ILE A 282 -13.84 9.49 0.98
C ILE A 282 -12.79 9.95 2.00
N GLY A 283 -12.83 9.38 3.21
CA GLY A 283 -11.81 9.65 4.23
C GLY A 283 -10.40 9.32 3.73
N GLY A 284 -10.27 8.28 2.91
CA GLY A 284 -9.03 7.85 2.27
C GLY A 284 -8.46 8.87 1.29
N ILE A 285 -9.28 9.57 0.49
CA ILE A 285 -8.81 10.65 -0.41
C ILE A 285 -8.15 11.76 0.40
N VAL A 286 -8.83 12.23 1.45
CA VAL A 286 -8.33 13.33 2.28
C VAL A 286 -7.11 12.89 3.08
N SER A 287 -7.14 11.69 3.68
CA SER A 287 -5.99 11.10 4.38
C SER A 287 -4.78 10.96 3.45
N PHE A 288 -5.01 10.54 2.20
CA PHE A 288 -3.98 10.42 1.19
C PHE A 288 -3.33 11.77 0.86
N ALA A 289 -4.13 12.84 0.71
CA ALA A 289 -3.60 14.18 0.49
C ALA A 289 -2.65 14.62 1.62
N PHE A 290 -3.09 14.51 2.89
CA PHE A 290 -2.24 14.84 4.05
C PHE A 290 -1.00 13.95 4.14
N SER A 291 -1.14 12.64 3.87
CA SER A 291 -0.03 11.69 3.88
C SER A 291 0.97 11.96 2.75
N THR A 292 0.50 12.46 1.61
CA THR A 292 1.35 12.79 0.46
C THR A 292 2.34 13.87 0.85
N PHE A 293 1.88 14.96 1.45
CA PHE A 293 2.75 16.04 1.93
C PHE A 293 3.78 15.58 2.97
N LYS A 294 3.33 14.81 3.98
CA LYS A 294 4.20 14.44 5.12
C LYS A 294 5.18 13.31 4.82
N ARG A 295 4.86 12.42 3.87
CA ARG A 295 5.64 11.19 3.65
C ARG A 295 6.00 10.98 2.19
N SER A 296 5.06 11.12 1.26
CA SER A 296 5.32 10.86 -0.14
C SER A 296 6.24 11.91 -0.76
N ILE A 297 6.02 13.21 -0.55
CA ILE A 297 6.87 14.26 -1.15
C ILE A 297 8.34 14.10 -0.72
N PRO A 298 8.67 13.98 0.58
CA PRO A 298 10.06 13.76 1.01
C PRO A 298 10.67 12.49 0.40
N PHE A 299 9.94 11.37 0.40
CA PHE A 299 10.43 10.11 -0.16
C PHE A 299 10.68 10.20 -1.67
N GLN A 300 9.69 10.70 -2.43
CA GLN A 300 9.80 10.80 -3.89
C GLN A 300 10.88 11.81 -4.29
N TYR A 301 11.06 12.91 -3.56
CA TYR A 301 12.16 13.84 -3.83
C TYR A 301 13.53 13.24 -3.46
N GLY A 302 13.60 12.46 -2.39
CA GLY A 302 14.82 11.76 -2.00
C GLY A 302 15.27 10.70 -3.00
N VAL A 303 14.34 9.96 -3.58
CA VAL A 303 14.65 8.88 -4.56
C VAL A 303 14.86 9.42 -5.98
N TRP A 304 14.12 10.45 -6.39
CA TRP A 304 14.05 10.86 -7.80
C TRP A 304 14.65 12.23 -8.11
N GLY A 305 14.93 13.03 -7.08
CA GLY A 305 15.15 14.46 -7.22
C GLY A 305 13.84 15.26 -7.42
N PRO A 306 13.90 16.59 -7.32
CA PRO A 306 12.70 17.44 -7.28
C PRO A 306 11.93 17.49 -8.60
N GLU A 307 12.61 17.47 -9.74
CA GLU A 307 11.95 17.60 -11.04
C GLU A 307 11.18 16.33 -11.42
N PHE A 308 11.85 15.18 -11.43
CA PHE A 308 11.21 13.90 -11.75
C PHE A 308 10.25 13.46 -10.63
N GLY A 309 10.64 13.64 -9.36
CA GLY A 309 9.80 13.32 -8.21
C GLY A 309 8.46 14.07 -8.21
N SER A 310 8.44 15.34 -8.63
CA SER A 310 7.19 16.11 -8.76
C SER A 310 6.25 15.51 -9.81
N LYS A 311 6.79 15.07 -10.96
CA LYS A 311 6.02 14.39 -12.01
C LYS A 311 5.43 13.08 -11.46
N VAL A 312 6.22 12.28 -10.74
CA VAL A 312 5.77 11.03 -10.11
C VAL A 312 4.63 11.27 -9.13
N ILE A 313 4.77 12.27 -8.24
CA ILE A 313 3.73 12.61 -7.25
C ILE A 313 2.44 13.02 -7.95
N ALA A 314 2.51 13.87 -8.98
CA ALA A 314 1.35 14.36 -9.70
C ALA A 314 0.60 13.21 -10.39
N VAL A 315 1.31 12.37 -11.15
CA VAL A 315 0.71 11.22 -11.87
C VAL A 315 0.09 10.23 -10.89
N ASN A 316 0.81 9.82 -9.84
CA ASN A 316 0.31 8.86 -8.86
C ASN A 316 -0.91 9.39 -8.09
N THR A 317 -0.90 10.67 -7.73
CA THR A 317 -2.03 11.33 -7.05
C THR A 317 -3.25 11.40 -7.96
N ALA A 318 -3.07 11.83 -9.21
CA ALA A 318 -4.15 11.94 -10.18
C ALA A 318 -4.80 10.58 -10.44
N LEU A 319 -3.99 9.54 -10.72
CA LEU A 319 -4.50 8.18 -10.95
C LEU A 319 -5.27 7.65 -9.73
N LYS A 320 -4.74 7.83 -8.51
CA LYS A 320 -5.43 7.42 -7.28
C LYS A 320 -6.77 8.13 -7.12
N VAL A 321 -6.81 9.46 -7.28
CA VAL A 321 -8.05 10.22 -7.17
C VAL A 321 -9.06 9.74 -8.21
N VAL A 322 -8.67 9.59 -9.47
CA VAL A 322 -9.55 9.11 -10.55
C VAL A 322 -10.13 7.74 -10.23
N PHE A 323 -9.30 6.75 -9.89
CA PHE A 323 -9.80 5.40 -9.62
C PHE A 323 -10.62 5.30 -8.33
N ILE A 324 -10.30 6.09 -7.29
CA ILE A 324 -11.15 6.16 -6.09
C ILE A 324 -12.49 6.81 -6.44
N SER A 325 -12.51 7.89 -7.22
CA SER A 325 -13.75 8.52 -7.68
C SER A 325 -14.61 7.58 -8.50
N VAL A 326 -14.02 6.80 -9.41
CA VAL A 326 -14.75 5.76 -10.16
C VAL A 326 -15.34 4.72 -9.23
N ALA A 327 -14.58 4.22 -8.24
CA ALA A 327 -15.09 3.27 -7.27
C ALA A 327 -16.24 3.86 -6.45
N LEU A 328 -16.14 5.12 -6.03
CA LEU A 328 -17.22 5.83 -5.34
C LEU A 328 -18.49 5.90 -6.19
N VAL A 329 -18.40 6.25 -7.47
CA VAL A 329 -19.55 6.27 -8.37
C VAL A 329 -20.22 4.89 -8.45
N VAL A 330 -19.44 3.81 -8.51
CA VAL A 330 -19.98 2.43 -8.54
C VAL A 330 -20.75 2.08 -7.26
N PHE A 331 -20.30 2.55 -6.09
CA PHE A 331 -21.00 2.31 -4.83
C PHE A 331 -22.24 3.19 -4.61
N LEU A 332 -22.37 4.28 -5.37
CA LEU A 332 -23.45 5.27 -5.23
C LEU A 332 -24.51 5.18 -6.33
N ALA A 333 -24.28 4.35 -7.35
CA ALA A 333 -25.21 4.06 -8.43
C ALA A 333 -26.17 2.92 -8.04
#